data_AF-A0A2E8IWK9-F1
#
_entry.id   AF-A0A2E8IWK9-F1
#
_cell.length_a   1.000
_cell.length_b   1.000
_cell.length_c   1.000
_cell.angle_alpha   90.00
_cell.angle_beta   90.00
_cell.angle_gamma   90.00
#
_symmetry.space_group_name_H-M   'P 1'
#
loop_
_entity.id
_entity.type
_entity.pdbx_description
1 polymer ?
#
loop_
_entity_poly.entity_id
_entity_poly.type
_entity_poly.pdbx_seq_one_letter_code
_entity_poly.pdbx_strand_id
1 'polypeptide(L)'
;MFAAFITGFLTQISLILALGPQNVFVLRQGLLRRHVFAICLFATIADTILIWTGVIGFNTFSKFVPQISEFITLAGAIFLVGYGFLRFLAAYRGRYELQFSNNDETLKNSLLIIAGFTFLNPHVYLDTLGLIGAISTQYQFILEKYAFAAGASVSSLLFFFSLGYGARIFTPIMQSTHAWRILDLIIGCTMLVIAGLLLSK
;
A
#
# COMPACT_ATOMS: atom_id res chain seq x y z
N MET A 1 -18.91 -20.86 5.08
CA MET A 1 -18.26 -20.40 3.81
C MET A 1 -18.64 -18.97 3.39
N PHE A 2 -19.89 -18.67 2.99
CA PHE A 2 -20.25 -17.32 2.50
C PHE A 2 -20.06 -16.22 3.58
N ALA A 3 -20.46 -16.49 4.81
CA ALA A 3 -20.21 -15.59 5.93
C ALA A 3 -18.71 -15.30 6.11
N ALA A 4 -17.85 -16.34 6.06
CA ALA A 4 -16.40 -16.20 6.16
C ALA A 4 -15.82 -15.33 5.03
N PHE A 5 -16.31 -15.50 3.80
CA PHE A 5 -15.95 -14.64 2.67
C PHE A 5 -16.29 -13.17 2.94
N ILE A 6 -17.52 -12.88 3.39
CA ILE A 6 -17.92 -11.51 3.74
C ILE A 6 -17.06 -10.94 4.87
N THR A 7 -16.81 -11.72 5.92
CA THR A 7 -15.96 -11.28 7.03
C THR A 7 -14.56 -10.95 6.55
N GLY A 8 -13.94 -11.78 5.70
CA GLY A 8 -12.63 -11.51 5.12
C GLY A 8 -12.62 -10.27 4.24
N PHE A 9 -13.66 -10.09 3.42
CA PHE A 9 -13.83 -8.91 2.58
C PHE A 9 -13.90 -7.62 3.41
N LEU A 10 -14.75 -7.60 4.45
CA LEU A 10 -14.94 -6.43 5.32
C LEU A 10 -13.72 -6.16 6.19
N THR A 11 -13.05 -7.22 6.65
CA THR A 11 -11.80 -7.08 7.43
C THR A 11 -10.73 -6.42 6.58
N GLN A 12 -10.50 -6.93 5.36
CA GLN A 12 -9.46 -6.37 4.50
C GLN A 12 -9.77 -4.94 4.07
N ILE A 13 -11.02 -4.63 3.70
CA ILE A 13 -11.34 -3.27 3.28
C ILE A 13 -11.12 -2.28 4.43
N SER A 14 -11.46 -2.67 5.67
CA SER A 14 -11.28 -1.82 6.85
C SER A 14 -9.80 -1.54 7.13
N LEU A 15 -8.93 -2.53 6.94
CA LEU A 15 -7.49 -2.39 7.15
C LEU A 15 -6.82 -1.57 6.05
N ILE A 16 -7.11 -1.86 4.78
CA ILE A 16 -6.49 -1.13 3.67
C ILE A 16 -7.00 0.33 3.61
N LEU A 17 -8.24 0.60 4.04
CA LEU A 17 -8.80 1.96 4.02
C LEU A 17 -8.01 2.94 4.90
N ALA A 18 -7.34 2.46 5.95
CA ALA A 18 -6.44 3.26 6.76
C ALA A 18 -5.24 3.69 5.88
N LEU A 19 -5.35 4.90 5.30
CA LEU A 19 -4.48 5.43 4.26
C LEU A 19 -2.98 5.34 4.63
N GLY A 20 -2.26 4.44 3.96
CA GLY A 20 -0.81 4.29 4.07
C GLY A 20 -0.01 4.82 2.87
N PRO A 21 1.34 4.74 2.92
CA PRO A 21 2.25 5.16 1.86
C PRO A 21 1.92 4.59 0.47
N GLN A 22 1.54 3.31 0.44
CA GLN A 22 1.18 2.59 -0.79
C GLN A 22 -0.06 3.19 -1.46
N ASN A 23 -1.12 3.47 -0.69
CA ASN A 23 -2.37 4.03 -1.21
C ASN A 23 -2.14 5.42 -1.83
N VAL A 24 -1.34 6.24 -1.14
CA VAL A 24 -0.95 7.58 -1.62
C VAL A 24 -0.18 7.49 -2.94
N PHE A 25 0.72 6.52 -3.07
CA PHE A 25 1.44 6.29 -4.32
C PHE A 25 0.52 5.82 -5.45
N VAL A 26 -0.37 4.86 -5.20
CA VAL A 26 -1.37 4.39 -6.17
C VAL A 26 -2.25 5.54 -6.65
N LEU A 27 -2.74 6.38 -5.73
CA LEU A 27 -3.53 7.56 -6.06
C LEU A 27 -2.75 8.53 -6.96
N ARG A 28 -1.49 8.82 -6.63
CA ARG A 28 -0.62 9.71 -7.44
C ARG A 28 -0.42 9.15 -8.86
N GLN A 29 -0.17 7.86 -8.99
CA GLN A 29 0.02 7.23 -10.31
C GLN A 29 -1.29 7.18 -11.11
N GLY A 30 -2.41 7.00 -10.42
CA GLY A 30 -3.77 7.15 -10.98
C GLY A 30 -4.02 8.55 -11.53
N LEU A 31 -3.65 9.60 -10.78
CA LEU A 31 -3.73 11.00 -11.21
C LEU A 31 -2.85 11.29 -12.43
N LEU A 32 -1.62 10.76 -12.44
CA LEU A 32 -0.69 10.87 -13.57
C LEU A 32 -1.08 9.99 -14.77
N ARG A 33 -2.00 9.04 -14.58
CA ARG A 33 -2.38 8.01 -15.56
C ARG A 33 -1.20 7.18 -16.06
N ARG A 34 -0.21 6.96 -15.20
CA ARG A 34 1.03 6.22 -15.53
C ARG A 34 1.00 4.85 -14.88
N HIS A 35 1.14 3.80 -15.69
CA HIS A 35 1.30 2.41 -15.25
C HIS A 35 0.22 1.90 -14.26
N VAL A 36 -0.96 2.54 -14.23
CA VAL A 36 -2.00 2.31 -13.21
C VAL A 36 -2.37 0.83 -13.11
N PHE A 37 -2.62 0.19 -14.25
CA PHE A 37 -2.94 -1.24 -14.30
C PHE A 37 -1.86 -2.10 -13.64
N ALA A 38 -0.59 -1.90 -14.01
CA ALA A 38 0.52 -2.70 -13.50
C ALA A 38 0.75 -2.47 -11.99
N ILE A 39 0.58 -1.23 -11.53
CA ILE A 39 0.71 -0.86 -10.12
C ILE A 39 -0.41 -1.50 -9.29
N CYS A 40 -1.67 -1.37 -9.71
CA CYS A 40 -2.82 -1.97 -9.01
C CYS A 40 -2.73 -3.50 -9.02
N LEU A 41 -2.31 -4.09 -10.14
CA LEU A 41 -2.09 -5.53 -10.25
C LEU A 41 -0.98 -6.00 -9.30
N PHE A 42 0.15 -5.31 -9.26
CA PHE A 42 1.25 -5.63 -8.34
C PHE A 42 0.78 -5.58 -6.89
N ALA A 43 0.10 -4.48 -6.50
CA ALA A 43 -0.42 -4.32 -5.15
C ALA A 43 -1.38 -5.44 -4.76
N THR A 44 -2.32 -5.77 -5.66
CA THR A 44 -3.30 -6.85 -5.45
C THR A 44 -2.63 -8.20 -5.31
N ILE A 45 -1.64 -8.51 -6.15
CA ILE A 45 -0.92 -9.79 -6.10
C ILE A 45 -0.10 -9.89 -4.81
N ALA A 46 0.63 -8.84 -4.45
CA ALA A 46 1.43 -8.82 -3.23
C ALA A 46 0.55 -8.99 -1.97
N ASP A 47 -0.55 -8.23 -1.88
CA ASP A 47 -1.54 -8.37 -0.81
C ASP A 47 -2.12 -9.78 -0.76
N THR A 48 -2.52 -10.34 -1.90
CA THR A 48 -3.06 -11.69 -1.98
C THR A 48 -2.06 -12.70 -1.42
N ILE A 49 -0.80 -12.65 -1.87
CA ILE A 49 0.25 -13.55 -1.37
C ILE A 49 0.41 -13.44 0.15
N LEU A 50 0.44 -12.20 0.68
CA LEU A 50 0.56 -11.95 2.11
C LEU A 50 -0.65 -12.45 2.89
N ILE A 51 -1.88 -12.16 2.44
CA ILE A 51 -3.13 -12.64 3.05
C ILE A 51 -3.13 -14.17 3.12
N TRP A 52 -2.85 -14.85 2.00
CA TRP A 52 -2.86 -16.31 1.96
C TRP A 52 -1.77 -16.91 2.85
N THR A 53 -0.58 -16.29 2.88
CA THR A 53 0.51 -16.67 3.79
C THR A 53 0.10 -16.51 5.25
N GLY A 54 -0.57 -15.40 5.58
CA GLY A 54 -1.11 -15.13 6.91
C GLY A 54 -2.14 -16.17 7.32
N VAL A 55 -3.13 -16.44 6.46
CA VAL A 55 -4.24 -17.36 6.76
C VAL A 55 -3.80 -18.82 6.86
N ILE A 56 -2.93 -19.28 5.96
CA ILE A 56 -2.42 -20.67 5.98
C ILE A 56 -1.38 -20.85 7.08
N GLY A 57 -0.48 -19.88 7.24
CA GLY A 57 0.73 -20.01 8.02
C GLY A 57 0.71 -19.33 9.39
N PHE A 58 -0.41 -18.74 9.84
CA PHE A 58 -0.47 -17.93 11.07
C PHE A 58 0.21 -18.58 12.29
N ASN A 59 -0.09 -19.86 12.55
CA ASN A 59 0.46 -20.59 13.71
C ASN A 59 1.98 -20.79 13.64
N THR A 60 2.55 -20.80 12.44
CA THR A 60 3.98 -20.97 12.20
C THR A 60 4.69 -19.62 12.17
N PHE A 61 4.11 -18.62 11.49
CA PHE A 61 4.73 -17.30 11.30
C PHE A 61 4.61 -16.38 12.52
N SER A 62 3.56 -16.50 13.34
CA SER A 62 3.35 -15.65 14.53
C SER A 62 4.54 -15.65 15.51
N LYS A 63 5.38 -16.68 15.48
CA LYS A 63 6.61 -16.78 16.28
C LYS A 63 7.79 -15.96 15.75
N PHE A 64 7.81 -15.64 14.45
CA PHE A 64 8.92 -14.96 13.76
C PHE A 64 8.63 -13.49 13.40
N VAL A 65 7.35 -13.10 13.36
CA VAL A 65 6.92 -11.72 13.06
C VAL A 65 7.63 -10.66 13.93
N PRO A 66 7.80 -10.84 15.26
CA PRO A 66 8.43 -9.82 16.10
C PRO A 66 9.90 -9.55 15.74
N GLN A 67 10.66 -10.57 15.34
CA GLN A 67 12.09 -10.45 15.05
C GLN A 67 12.36 -9.87 13.65
N ILE A 68 11.49 -10.16 12.68
CA ILE A 68 11.58 -9.59 11.33
C ILE A 68 11.28 -8.08 11.34
N SER A 69 10.50 -7.64 12.33
CA SER A 69 10.01 -6.26 12.41
C SER A 69 11.13 -5.23 12.55
N GLU A 70 12.20 -5.48 13.30
CA GLU A 70 13.21 -4.44 13.60
C GLU A 70 14.04 -4.05 12.36
N PHE A 71 14.56 -5.03 11.61
CA PHE A 71 15.34 -4.76 10.40
C PHE A 71 14.49 -4.12 9.30
N ILE A 72 13.25 -4.61 9.11
CA ILE A 72 12.31 -4.02 8.15
C ILE A 72 11.91 -2.61 8.56
N THR A 73 11.77 -2.34 9.85
CA THR A 73 11.45 -1.00 10.37
C THR A 73 12.56 -0.01 10.02
N LEU A 74 13.83 -0.38 10.22
CA LEU A 74 14.95 0.48 9.88
C LEU A 74 15.07 0.70 8.36
N ALA A 75 14.98 -0.37 7.57
CA ALA A 75 15.02 -0.27 6.11
C ALA A 75 13.85 0.56 5.55
N GLY A 76 12.65 0.35 6.10
CA GLY A 76 11.44 1.12 5.80
C GLY A 76 11.57 2.58 6.14
N ALA A 77 12.10 2.91 7.31
CA ALA A 77 12.33 4.30 7.72
C ALA A 77 13.29 5.01 6.76
N ILE A 78 14.43 4.38 6.39
CA ILE A 78 15.36 4.95 5.41
C ILE A 78 14.68 5.19 4.06
N PHE A 79 13.92 4.20 3.57
CA PHE A 79 13.19 4.31 2.31
C PHE A 79 12.16 5.45 2.33
N LEU A 80 11.36 5.54 3.40
CA LEU A 80 10.33 6.58 3.58
C LEU A 80 10.94 7.97 3.70
N VAL A 81 12.04 8.13 4.45
CA VAL A 81 12.76 9.41 4.56
C VAL A 81 13.31 9.83 3.20
N GLY A 82 13.98 8.92 2.49
CA GLY A 82 14.52 9.19 1.16
C GLY A 82 13.41 9.58 0.17
N TYR A 83 12.32 8.83 0.15
CA TYR A 83 11.18 9.13 -0.71
C TYR A 83 10.50 10.45 -0.36
N GLY A 84 10.28 10.71 0.93
CA GLY A 84 9.69 11.95 1.42
C GLY A 84 10.53 13.17 1.02
N PHE A 85 11.85 13.08 1.15
CA PHE A 85 12.77 14.14 0.73
C PHE A 85 12.73 14.39 -0.78
N LEU A 86 12.67 13.33 -1.60
CA LEU A 86 12.51 13.46 -3.05
C LEU A 86 11.21 14.20 -3.41
N ARG A 87 10.13 14.00 -2.64
CA ARG A 87 8.84 14.70 -2.84
C ARG A 87 8.92 16.17 -2.43
N PHE A 88 9.58 16.49 -1.32
CA PHE A 88 9.85 17.89 -0.97
C PHE A 88 10.70 18.60 -2.03
N LEU A 89 11.70 17.93 -2.59
CA LEU A 89 12.52 18.48 -3.65
C LEU A 89 11.71 18.72 -4.94
N ALA A 90 10.78 17.82 -5.27
CA ALA A 90 9.85 18.00 -6.38
C ALA A 90 8.94 19.24 -6.15
N ALA A 91 8.38 19.35 -4.94
CA ALA A 91 7.57 20.50 -4.52
C ALA A 91 8.33 21.83 -4.55
N TYR A 92 9.61 21.82 -4.19
CA TYR A 92 10.46 23.02 -4.24
C TYR A 92 10.82 23.42 -5.67
N ARG A 93 11.15 22.45 -6.54
CA ARG A 93 11.52 22.72 -7.94
C ARG A 93 10.35 23.19 -8.80
N GLY A 94 9.13 22.77 -8.50
CA GLY A 94 7.89 23.29 -9.12
C GLY A 94 7.75 23.04 -10.63
N ARG A 95 8.58 22.19 -11.24
CA ARG A 95 8.59 21.93 -12.70
C ARG A 95 7.53 20.90 -13.13
N TYR A 96 6.29 21.08 -12.70
CA TYR A 96 5.21 20.13 -12.96
C TYR A 96 4.78 20.10 -14.43
N GLU A 97 4.78 21.25 -15.12
CA GLU A 97 4.42 21.34 -16.54
C GLU A 97 5.34 20.50 -17.46
N LEU A 98 6.64 20.45 -17.14
CA LEU A 98 7.62 19.62 -17.87
C LEU A 98 7.47 18.12 -17.57
N GLN A 99 7.02 17.76 -16.36
CA GLN A 99 6.82 16.36 -15.96
C GLN A 99 5.65 15.69 -16.71
N PHE A 100 4.59 16.44 -17.07
CA PHE A 100 3.52 15.89 -17.89
C PHE A 100 3.97 15.63 -19.33
N SER A 101 4.90 16.44 -19.84
CA SER A 101 5.39 16.35 -21.21
C SER A 101 6.50 15.31 -21.39
N ASN A 102 7.31 15.05 -20.37
CA ASN A 102 8.42 14.09 -20.46
C ASN A 102 8.05 12.73 -19.88
N ASN A 103 8.27 11.68 -20.66
CA ASN A 103 7.89 10.30 -20.35
C ASN A 103 8.92 9.58 -19.46
N ASP A 104 9.58 10.31 -18.56
CA ASP A 104 10.79 9.85 -17.85
C ASP A 104 10.51 8.76 -16.79
N GLU A 105 9.25 8.58 -16.38
CA GLU A 105 8.90 7.61 -15.34
C GLU A 105 8.67 6.20 -15.92
N THR A 106 9.69 5.36 -15.81
CA THR A 106 9.65 3.98 -16.29
C THR A 106 8.78 3.09 -15.41
N LEU A 107 8.19 2.06 -16.03
CA LEU A 107 7.42 1.03 -15.33
C LEU A 107 8.25 0.37 -14.22
N LYS A 108 9.52 0.08 -14.49
CA LYS A 108 10.45 -0.54 -13.54
C LYS A 108 10.60 0.30 -12.27
N ASN A 109 10.79 1.62 -12.40
CA ASN A 109 10.91 2.50 -11.24
C ASN A 109 9.62 2.55 -10.43
N SER A 110 8.46 2.60 -11.12
CA SER A 110 7.16 2.59 -10.45
C SER A 110 6.93 1.30 -9.65
N LEU A 111 7.29 0.15 -10.23
CA LEU A 111 7.21 -1.16 -9.58
C LEU A 111 8.16 -1.30 -8.39
N LEU A 112 9.39 -0.78 -8.50
CA LEU A 112 10.35 -0.77 -7.38
C LEU A 112 9.86 0.09 -6.22
N ILE A 113 9.28 1.26 -6.51
CA ILE A 113 8.74 2.15 -5.48
C ILE A 113 7.56 1.49 -4.76
N ILE A 114 6.59 0.92 -5.48
CA ILE A 114 5.47 0.26 -4.82
C ILE A 114 5.91 -1.01 -4.07
N ALA A 115 6.87 -1.78 -4.60
CA ALA A 115 7.47 -2.88 -3.87
C ALA A 115 8.11 -2.42 -2.55
N GLY A 116 8.80 -1.28 -2.55
CA GLY A 116 9.30 -0.64 -1.34
C GLY A 116 8.19 -0.29 -0.36
N PHE A 117 7.12 0.36 -0.82
CA PHE A 117 5.97 0.68 0.06
C PHE A 117 5.25 -0.55 0.62
N THR A 118 5.23 -1.66 -0.10
CA THR A 118 4.58 -2.89 0.34
C THR A 118 5.47 -3.70 1.29
N PHE A 119 6.71 -4.00 0.89
CA PHE A 119 7.57 -4.95 1.62
C PHE A 119 8.50 -4.30 2.64
N LEU A 120 8.86 -3.02 2.49
CA LEU A 120 9.62 -2.31 3.53
C LEU A 120 8.71 -1.67 4.59
N ASN A 121 7.40 -1.89 4.50
CA ASN A 121 6.47 -1.40 5.50
C ASN A 121 6.23 -2.45 6.60
N PRO A 122 6.78 -2.27 7.81
CA PRO A 122 6.59 -3.25 8.89
C PRO A 122 5.12 -3.42 9.28
N HIS A 123 4.27 -2.41 9.07
CA HIS A 123 2.84 -2.50 9.34
C HIS A 123 2.13 -3.52 8.47
N VAL A 124 2.55 -3.71 7.22
CA VAL A 124 1.92 -4.69 6.32
C VAL A 124 1.97 -6.08 6.94
N TYR A 125 3.08 -6.45 7.58
CA TYR A 125 3.22 -7.74 8.24
C TYR A 125 2.34 -7.87 9.49
N LEU A 126 2.23 -6.80 10.29
CA LEU A 126 1.36 -6.80 11.47
C LEU A 126 -0.12 -6.88 11.08
N ASP A 127 -0.53 -6.14 10.05
CA ASP A 127 -1.92 -6.05 9.64
C ASP A 127 -2.34 -7.30 8.86
N THR A 128 -1.55 -7.74 7.87
CA THR A 128 -1.92 -8.87 7.01
C THR A 128 -1.49 -10.23 7.54
N LEU A 129 -0.27 -10.41 8.04
CA LEU A 129 0.13 -11.70 8.62
C LEU A 129 -0.37 -11.84 10.05
N GLY A 130 -0.31 -10.76 10.84
CA GLY A 130 -0.73 -10.75 12.24
C GLY A 130 -2.25 -10.74 12.38
N LEU A 131 -2.90 -9.62 12.06
CA LEU A 131 -4.31 -9.39 12.40
C LEU A 131 -5.27 -10.24 11.54
N ILE A 132 -5.12 -10.24 10.21
CA ILE A 132 -5.95 -11.09 9.32
C ILE A 132 -5.70 -12.57 9.60
N GLY A 133 -4.43 -12.95 9.77
CA GLY A 133 -4.06 -14.32 10.14
C GLY A 133 -4.71 -14.74 11.45
N ALA A 134 -4.67 -13.90 12.49
CA ALA A 134 -5.30 -14.16 13.78
C ALA A 134 -6.82 -14.32 13.66
N ILE A 135 -7.51 -13.41 12.96
CA ILE A 135 -8.96 -13.50 12.74
C ILE A 135 -9.31 -14.79 12.01
N SER A 136 -8.49 -15.23 11.07
CA SER A 136 -8.75 -16.48 10.34
C SER A 136 -8.70 -17.73 11.21
N THR A 137 -8.07 -17.68 12.40
CA THR A 137 -8.00 -18.83 13.31
C THR A 137 -9.35 -19.19 13.95
N GLN A 138 -10.32 -18.28 13.95
CA GLN A 138 -11.67 -18.54 14.46
C GLN A 138 -12.42 -19.60 13.64
N TYR A 139 -12.02 -19.81 12.38
CA TYR A 139 -12.61 -20.82 11.51
C TYR A 139 -11.93 -22.18 11.70
N GLN A 140 -12.71 -23.19 12.08
CA GLN A 140 -12.22 -24.55 12.32
C GLN A 140 -11.97 -25.31 11.00
N PHE A 141 -12.81 -25.09 9.99
CA PHE A 141 -12.70 -25.78 8.70
C PHE A 141 -11.80 -25.02 7.72
N ILE A 142 -10.91 -25.74 7.02
CA ILE A 142 -9.97 -25.15 6.07
C ILE A 142 -10.67 -24.42 4.91
N LEU A 143 -11.81 -24.95 4.45
CA LEU A 143 -12.61 -24.33 3.38
C LEU A 143 -13.14 -22.96 3.78
N GLU A 144 -13.40 -22.72 5.06
CA GLU A 144 -13.85 -21.41 5.55
C GLU A 144 -12.71 -20.42 5.64
N LYS A 145 -11.51 -20.87 6.04
CA LYS A 145 -10.30 -20.05 5.98
C LYS A 145 -9.98 -19.61 4.56
N TYR A 146 -10.10 -20.52 3.59
CA TYR A 146 -9.90 -20.18 2.18
C TYR A 146 -10.97 -19.24 1.64
N ALA A 147 -12.23 -19.41 2.04
CA ALA A 147 -13.29 -18.47 1.70
C ALA A 147 -13.00 -17.07 2.28
N PHE A 148 -12.54 -17.00 3.54
CA PHE A 148 -12.12 -15.76 4.18
C PHE A 148 -10.94 -15.08 3.45
N ALA A 149 -9.88 -15.84 3.13
CA ALA A 149 -8.72 -15.34 2.38
C ALA A 149 -9.12 -14.85 0.97
N ALA A 150 -10.00 -15.58 0.28
CA ALA A 150 -10.53 -15.19 -1.01
C ALA A 150 -11.35 -13.87 -0.93
N GLY A 151 -12.19 -13.73 0.10
CA GLY A 151 -12.94 -12.49 0.35
C GLY A 151 -12.02 -11.30 0.58
N ALA A 152 -11.00 -11.47 1.41
CA ALA A 152 -9.97 -10.45 1.63
C ALA A 152 -9.21 -10.11 0.34
N SER A 153 -8.83 -11.11 -0.46
CA SER A 153 -8.12 -10.90 -1.74
C SER A 153 -8.97 -10.12 -2.75
N VAL A 154 -10.26 -10.46 -2.87
CA VAL A 154 -11.22 -9.74 -3.74
C VAL A 154 -11.40 -8.30 -3.27
N SER A 155 -11.44 -8.08 -1.96
CA SER A 155 -11.51 -6.73 -1.39
C SER A 155 -10.30 -5.87 -1.76
N SER A 156 -9.08 -6.42 -1.63
CA SER A 156 -7.85 -5.74 -2.05
C SER A 156 -7.85 -5.39 -3.55
N LEU A 157 -8.27 -6.36 -4.40
CA LEU A 157 -8.41 -6.14 -5.84
C LEU A 157 -9.35 -4.98 -6.14
N LEU A 158 -10.58 -5.04 -5.62
CA LEU A 158 -11.57 -3.99 -5.86
C LEU A 158 -11.08 -2.64 -5.33
N PHE A 159 -10.50 -2.61 -4.13
CA PHE A 159 -9.98 -1.38 -3.55
C PHE A 159 -8.90 -0.73 -4.40
N PHE A 160 -7.83 -1.46 -4.77
CA PHE A 160 -6.72 -0.85 -5.52
C PHE A 160 -7.13 -0.42 -6.92
N PHE A 161 -7.97 -1.18 -7.62
CA PHE A 161 -8.47 -0.78 -8.92
C PHE A 161 -9.43 0.41 -8.81
N SER A 162 -10.32 0.43 -7.81
CA SER A 162 -11.18 1.59 -7.53
C SER A 162 -10.37 2.82 -7.16
N LEU A 163 -9.32 2.70 -6.36
CA LEU A 163 -8.47 3.83 -5.97
C LEU A 163 -7.65 4.35 -7.16
N GLY A 164 -6.96 3.46 -7.88
CA GLY A 164 -6.09 3.81 -8.99
C GLY A 164 -6.83 4.43 -10.17
N TYR A 165 -7.95 3.83 -10.60
CA TYR A 165 -8.76 4.38 -11.69
C TYR A 165 -9.70 5.50 -11.23
N GLY A 166 -10.22 5.42 -9.99
CA GLY A 166 -11.05 6.45 -9.38
C GLY A 166 -10.30 7.75 -9.11
N ALA A 167 -8.97 7.71 -9.01
CA ALA A 167 -8.11 8.89 -8.96
C ALA A 167 -8.41 9.89 -10.09
N ARG A 168 -8.88 9.41 -11.25
CA ARG A 168 -9.25 10.25 -12.40
C ARG A 168 -10.33 11.29 -12.08
N ILE A 169 -11.20 11.03 -11.10
CA ILE A 169 -12.23 11.97 -10.65
C ILE A 169 -11.59 13.26 -10.10
N PHE A 170 -10.40 13.15 -9.52
CA PHE A 170 -9.64 14.27 -8.96
C PHE A 170 -8.70 14.94 -9.97
N THR A 171 -8.61 14.45 -11.21
CA THR A 171 -7.79 15.07 -12.27
C THR A 171 -8.11 16.56 -12.51
N PRO A 172 -9.38 17.03 -12.50
CA PRO A 172 -9.69 18.45 -12.72
C PRO A 172 -9.06 19.37 -11.66
N ILE A 173 -8.99 18.91 -10.40
CA ILE A 173 -8.38 19.67 -9.30
C ILE A 173 -6.85 19.74 -9.47
N MET A 174 -6.27 18.71 -10.09
CA MET A 174 -4.84 18.57 -10.35
C MET A 174 -4.39 19.23 -11.66
N GLN A 175 -5.13 20.20 -12.18
CA GLN A 175 -4.72 20.99 -13.36
C GLN A 175 -3.76 22.13 -13.00
N SER A 176 -3.69 22.52 -11.73
CA SER A 176 -2.82 23.61 -11.27
C SER A 176 -1.50 23.09 -10.67
N THR A 177 -0.41 23.81 -10.96
CA THR A 177 0.92 23.60 -10.35
C THR A 177 0.87 23.67 -8.82
N HIS A 178 -0.01 24.50 -8.27
CA HIS A 178 -0.22 24.61 -6.83
C HIS A 178 -0.81 23.33 -6.22
N ALA A 179 -1.80 22.70 -6.86
CA ALA A 179 -2.40 21.46 -6.36
C ALA A 179 -1.36 20.33 -6.31
N TRP A 180 -0.50 20.21 -7.33
CA TRP A 180 0.60 19.24 -7.35
C TRP A 180 1.64 19.48 -6.27
N ARG A 181 1.98 20.76 -6.03
CA ARG A 181 2.90 21.13 -4.96
C ARG A 181 2.33 20.76 -3.58
N ILE A 182 1.06 21.05 -3.34
CA ILE A 182 0.38 20.69 -2.09
C ILE A 182 0.35 19.16 -1.92
N LEU A 183 0.03 18.42 -3.01
CA LEU A 183 0.06 16.97 -2.98
C LEU A 183 1.45 16.46 -2.60
N ASP A 184 2.51 16.86 -3.31
CA ASP A 184 3.86 16.39 -2.99
C ASP A 184 4.31 16.79 -1.58
N LEU A 185 3.88 17.95 -1.05
CA LEU A 185 4.11 18.32 0.35
C LEU A 185 3.38 17.38 1.32
N ILE A 186 2.11 17.07 1.08
CA ILE A 186 1.35 16.11 1.90
C ILE A 186 2.00 14.74 1.85
N ILE A 187 2.41 14.27 0.67
CA ILE A 187 3.12 13.00 0.52
C ILE A 187 4.44 13.05 1.30
N GLY A 188 5.25 14.09 1.12
CA GLY A 188 6.51 14.25 1.85
C GLY A 188 6.33 14.24 3.36
N CYS A 189 5.37 15.02 3.88
CA CYS A 189 5.04 15.08 5.30
C CYS A 189 4.56 13.73 5.83
N THR A 190 3.63 13.06 5.15
CA THR A 190 3.11 11.76 5.59
C THR A 190 4.21 10.71 5.67
N MET A 191 5.13 10.66 4.68
CA MET A 191 6.25 9.71 4.70
C MET A 191 7.23 9.98 5.85
N LEU A 192 7.55 11.24 6.13
CA LEU A 192 8.42 11.60 7.26
C LEU A 192 7.76 11.32 8.62
N VAL A 193 6.46 11.63 8.76
CA VAL A 193 5.71 11.33 9.97
C VAL A 193 5.66 9.82 10.22
N ILE A 194 5.37 9.02 9.20
CA ILE A 194 5.35 7.56 9.32
C ILE A 194 6.75 7.04 9.65
N ALA A 195 7.81 7.54 9.01
CA ALA A 195 9.18 7.15 9.35
C ALA A 195 9.55 7.49 10.80
N GLY A 196 9.17 8.68 11.28
CA GLY A 196 9.37 9.08 12.68
C GLY A 196 8.61 8.20 13.67
N LEU A 197 7.34 7.90 13.37
CA LEU A 197 6.53 6.99 14.17
C LEU A 197 7.11 5.58 14.22
N LEU A 198 7.65 5.10 13.11
CA LEU A 198 8.33 3.81 13.01
C LEU A 198 9.59 3.74 13.88
N LEU A 199 10.38 4.82 13.94
CA LEU A 199 11.62 4.88 14.74
C LEU A 199 11.38 5.19 16.23
N SER A 200 10.19 5.69 16.59
CA SER A 200 9.84 6.05 17.97
C SER A 200 9.29 4.90 18.81
N LYS A 201 9.07 3.73 18.20
CA LYS A 201 8.58 2.50 18.84
C LYS A 201 9.74 1.60 19.23
#